data_AF-A0A1H6Z2B0-F1
#
_entry.id   AF-A0A1H6Z2B0-F1
#
_cell.length_a   1.000
_cell.length_b   1.000
_cell.length_c   1.000
_cell.angle_alpha   90.00
_cell.angle_beta   90.00
_cell.angle_gamma   90.00
#
_symmetry.space_group_name_H-M   'P 1'
#
loop_
_entity.id
_entity.type
_entity.pdbx_description
1 polymer ?
#
loop_
_entity_poly.entity_id
_entity_poly.type
_entity_poly.pdbx_seq_one_letter_code
_entity_poly.pdbx_strand_id
1 'polypeptide(L)'
;MNIGEKIKNIRKLQNISMNYLAKKAEVSQANLSRIENGQQQPTFDTINRIIAALGYNLNEFFAASSNEEPPDTTKLLHSIRKLNIEQKQALQSFLEEMLK
;
A
#
# COMPACT_ATOMS: atom_id res chain seq x y z
N MET A 1 5.98 0.28 -8.05
CA MET A 1 5.98 1.18 -6.88
C MET A 1 7.14 0.79 -5.96
N ASN A 2 8.17 1.64 -5.81
CA ASN A 2 9.25 1.38 -4.86
C ASN A 2 8.84 1.96 -3.49
N ILE A 3 8.48 1.06 -2.56
CA ILE A 3 7.98 1.48 -1.24
C ILE A 3 9.08 2.15 -0.41
N GLY A 4 10.31 1.66 -0.51
CA GLY A 4 11.47 2.25 0.17
C GLY A 4 11.72 3.70 -0.24
N GLU A 5 11.60 3.97 -1.54
CA GLU A 5 11.73 5.33 -2.07
C GLU A 5 10.61 6.26 -1.55
N LYS A 6 9.37 5.77 -1.47
CA LYS A 6 8.25 6.53 -0.89
C LYS A 6 8.48 6.86 0.58
N ILE A 7 8.92 5.89 1.38
CA ILE A 7 9.31 6.08 2.79
C ILE A 7 10.37 7.18 2.90
N LYS A 8 11.43 7.09 2.08
CA LYS A 8 12.53 8.06 2.04
C LYS A 8 12.03 9.47 1.72
N ASN A 9 11.11 9.60 0.77
CA ASN A 9 10.55 10.88 0.37
C ASN A 9 9.71 11.51 1.49
N ILE A 10 8.79 10.76 2.10
CA ILE A 10 7.98 11.24 3.23
C ILE A 10 8.88 11.65 4.40
N ARG A 11 9.88 10.82 4.73
CA ARG A 11 10.85 11.12 5.79
C ARG A 11 11.58 12.45 5.55
N LYS A 12 12.03 12.69 4.32
CA LYS A 12 12.69 13.94 3.91
C LYS A 12 11.73 15.13 3.95
N LEU A 13 10.48 14.98 3.50
CA LEU A 13 9.46 16.02 3.57
C LEU A 13 9.15 16.44 5.02
N GLN A 14 9.19 15.48 5.94
CA GLN A 14 9.03 15.74 7.39
C GLN A 14 10.32 16.23 8.07
N ASN A 15 11.42 16.38 7.33
CA ASN A 15 12.74 16.80 7.85
C ASN A 15 13.27 15.96 9.02
N ILE A 16 12.91 14.66 9.08
CA ILE A 16 13.40 13.77 10.14
C ILE A 16 14.58 12.92 9.66
N SER A 17 15.50 12.62 10.58
CA SER A 17 16.66 11.78 10.29
C SER A 17 16.27 10.31 10.17
N MET A 18 17.09 9.54 9.45
CA MET A 18 16.92 8.09 9.35
C MET A 18 17.02 7.42 10.73
N ASN A 19 17.91 7.90 11.60
CA ASN A 19 18.05 7.37 12.96
C ASN A 19 16.79 7.62 13.80
N TYR A 20 16.22 8.82 13.68
CA TYR A 20 14.96 9.16 14.37
C TYR A 20 13.82 8.23 13.93
N LEU A 21 13.64 8.04 12.62
CA LEU A 21 12.60 7.17 12.10
C LEU A 21 12.83 5.71 12.51
N ALA A 22 14.07 5.22 12.40
CA ALA A 22 14.41 3.86 12.78
C ALA A 22 14.09 3.57 14.26
N LYS A 23 14.45 4.49 15.15
CA LYS A 23 14.12 4.40 16.58
C LYS A 23 12.61 4.38 16.82
N LYS A 24 11.87 5.26 16.15
CA LYS A 24 10.40 5.34 16.30
C LYS A 24 9.67 4.12 15.73
N ALA A 25 10.22 3.50 14.68
CA ALA A 25 9.68 2.30 14.05
C ALA A 25 10.21 0.99 14.68
N GLU A 26 11.06 1.06 15.70
CA GLU A 26 11.70 -0.09 16.36
C GLU A 26 12.48 -0.99 15.37
N VAL A 27 13.21 -0.37 14.45
CA VAL A 27 14.09 -1.06 13.50
C VAL A 27 15.51 -0.51 13.61
N SER A 28 16.50 -1.27 13.13
CA SER A 28 17.86 -0.73 13.05
C SER A 28 17.98 0.30 11.92
N GLN A 29 18.82 1.32 12.12
CA GLN A 29 19.07 2.34 11.09
C GLN A 29 19.68 1.72 9.82
N ALA A 30 20.50 0.68 9.96
CA ALA A 30 21.03 -0.08 8.82
C ALA A 30 19.90 -0.79 8.03
N ASN A 31 18.93 -1.40 8.73
CA ASN A 31 17.77 -2.03 8.10
C ASN A 31 16.94 -1.00 7.33
N LEU A 32 16.62 0.13 7.97
CA LEU A 32 15.88 1.22 7.33
C LEU A 32 16.64 1.78 6.10
N SER A 33 17.96 1.92 6.17
CA SER A 33 18.79 2.35 5.04
C SER A 33 18.68 1.39 3.85
N ARG A 34 18.78 0.07 4.09
CA ARG A 34 18.64 -0.93 3.03
C ARG A 34 17.24 -0.89 2.40
N ILE A 35 16.21 -0.69 3.21
CA ILE A 35 14.83 -0.52 2.74
C ILE A 35 14.70 0.73 1.88
N GLU A 36 15.10 1.91 2.38
CA GLU A 36 15.00 3.19 1.68
C GLU A 36 15.77 3.24 0.35
N ASN A 37 16.82 2.41 0.22
CA ASN A 37 17.62 2.31 -1.00
C ASN A 37 17.23 1.10 -1.88
N GLY A 38 16.15 0.39 -1.56
CA GLY A 38 15.66 -0.75 -2.34
C GLY A 38 16.53 -2.00 -2.30
N GLN A 39 17.52 -2.06 -1.39
CA GLN A 39 18.43 -3.20 -1.21
C GLN A 39 17.79 -4.34 -0.43
N GLN A 40 16.69 -4.09 0.27
CA GLN A 40 15.97 -5.10 1.05
C GLN A 40 14.48 -4.84 1.02
N GLN A 41 13.69 -5.88 0.77
CA GLN A 41 12.24 -5.84 0.94
C GLN A 41 11.88 -6.00 2.43
N PRO A 42 11.10 -5.09 3.02
CA PRO A 42 10.65 -5.23 4.40
C PRO A 42 9.58 -6.32 4.54
N THR A 43 9.45 -6.90 5.74
CA THR A 43 8.27 -7.69 6.08
C THR A 43 7.03 -6.80 6.23
N PHE A 44 5.84 -7.40 6.17
CA PHE A 44 4.58 -6.67 6.42
C PHE A 44 4.56 -5.97 7.79
N ASP A 45 5.09 -6.62 8.83
CA ASP A 45 5.23 -6.01 10.14
C ASP A 45 6.17 -4.78 10.12
N THR A 46 7.34 -4.95 9.51
CA THR A 46 8.35 -3.88 9.44
C THR A 46 7.82 -2.66 8.70
N ILE A 47 7.15 -2.87 7.57
CA ILE A 47 6.59 -1.78 6.77
C ILE A 47 5.45 -1.08 7.52
N ASN A 48 4.58 -1.83 8.21
CA ASN A 48 3.49 -1.27 9.00
C ASN A 48 4.03 -0.38 10.13
N ARG A 49 5.07 -0.83 10.85
CA ARG A 49 5.72 -0.02 11.89
C ARG A 49 6.38 1.24 11.35
N ILE A 50 7.06 1.17 10.20
CA ILE A 50 7.68 2.34 9.57
C ILE A 50 6.61 3.36 9.15
N ILE A 51 5.53 2.90 8.51
CA ILE A 51 4.42 3.74 8.06
C ILE A 51 3.72 4.41 9.26
N ALA A 52 3.43 3.65 10.32
CA ALA A 52 2.86 4.18 11.55
C ALA A 52 3.79 5.21 12.23
N ALA A 53 5.10 4.97 12.23
CA ALA A 53 6.08 5.92 12.76
C ALA A 53 6.13 7.23 11.95
N LEU A 54 5.81 7.21 10.66
CA LEU A 54 5.64 8.40 9.81
C LEU A 54 4.30 9.11 10.03
N GLY A 55 3.38 8.54 10.82
CA GLY A 55 2.07 9.12 11.11
C GLY A 55 1.00 8.80 10.06
N TYR A 56 1.20 7.75 9.27
CA TYR A 56 0.24 7.28 8.27
C TYR A 56 -0.37 5.94 8.69
N ASN A 57 -1.56 5.64 8.18
CA ASN A 57 -2.03 4.25 8.08
C ASN A 57 -1.71 3.65 6.70
N LEU A 58 -1.86 2.32 6.56
CA LEU A 58 -1.57 1.62 5.30
C LEU A 58 -2.39 2.17 4.12
N ASN A 59 -3.68 2.43 4.32
CA ASN A 59 -4.54 2.92 3.25
C ASN A 59 -4.08 4.28 2.73
N GLU A 60 -3.81 5.23 3.62
CA GLU A 60 -3.28 6.56 3.26
C GLU A 60 -1.93 6.44 2.56
N PHE A 61 -1.05 5.59 3.10
CA PHE A 61 0.27 5.38 2.53
C PHE A 61 0.20 4.80 1.12
N PHE A 62 -0.75 3.91 0.80
CA PHE A 62 -0.85 3.32 -0.54
C PHE A 62 -1.74 4.14 -1.49
N ALA A 63 -2.73 4.88 -0.99
CA ALA A 63 -3.64 5.69 -1.81
C ALA A 63 -2.90 6.80 -2.60
N ALA A 64 -1.95 7.50 -1.97
CA ALA A 64 -1.27 8.64 -2.59
C ALA A 64 -0.29 8.28 -3.73
N SER A 65 -0.13 6.99 -4.08
CA SER A 65 0.69 6.56 -5.23
C SER A 65 -0.13 6.26 -6.47
N SER A 66 -1.45 6.23 -6.34
CA SER A 66 -2.37 6.04 -7.44
C SER A 66 -2.84 7.42 -7.89
N ASN A 67 -2.15 8.03 -8.86
CA ASN A 67 -2.70 9.21 -9.56
C ASN A 67 -3.95 8.85 -10.40
N GLU A 68 -4.29 7.55 -10.45
CA GLU A 68 -5.60 7.05 -10.80
C GLU A 68 -6.27 6.65 -9.48
N GLU A 69 -7.20 7.45 -8.96
CA GLU A 69 -8.19 6.84 -8.07
C GLU A 69 -8.83 5.71 -8.89
N PRO A 70 -8.70 4.44 -8.49
CA PRO A 70 -9.47 3.40 -9.15
C PRO A 70 -10.93 3.86 -9.10
N PRO A 71 -11.69 3.72 -10.20
CA PRO A 71 -13.08 4.15 -10.24
C PRO A 71 -13.79 3.66 -8.98
N ASP A 72 -14.66 4.46 -8.37
CA ASP A 72 -15.39 4.05 -7.17
C ASP A 72 -16.17 2.76 -7.44
N THR A 73 -15.54 1.63 -7.13
CA THR A 73 -16.08 0.28 -7.32
C THR A 73 -16.90 -0.16 -6.13
N THR A 74 -17.08 0.70 -5.12
CA THR A 74 -17.84 0.37 -3.90
C THR A 74 -19.26 -0.04 -4.24
N LYS A 75 -19.90 0.67 -5.18
CA LYS A 75 -21.23 0.32 -5.70
C LYS A 75 -21.24 -1.03 -6.41
N LEU A 76 -20.22 -1.31 -7.22
CA LEU A 76 -20.10 -2.57 -7.95
C LEU A 76 -19.90 -3.75 -6.99
N LEU A 77 -19.01 -3.61 -6.00
CA LEU A 77 -18.77 -4.61 -4.96
C LEU A 77 -20.03 -4.88 -4.12
N HIS A 78 -20.80 -3.85 -3.79
CA HIS A 78 -22.07 -4.02 -3.08
C HIS A 78 -23.10 -4.80 -3.90
N SER A 79 -23.19 -4.51 -5.20
CA SER A 79 -24.06 -5.25 -6.12
C SER A 79 -23.64 -6.71 -6.23
N ILE A 80 -22.34 -6.99 -6.43
CA ILE A 80 -21.79 -8.36 -6.53
C ILE A 80 -22.09 -9.17 -5.26
N ARG A 81 -21.98 -8.56 -4.07
CA ARG A 81 -22.26 -9.24 -2.80
C ARG A 81 -23.71 -9.73 -2.69
N LYS A 82 -24.66 -9.00 -3.29
CA LYS A 82 -26.10 -9.33 -3.27
C LYS A 82 -26.50 -10.40 -4.30
N LEU A 83 -25.65 -10.69 -5.29
CA LEU A 83 -25.95 -11.68 -6.31
C LEU A 83 -25.96 -13.10 -5.74
N ASN A 84 -26.83 -13.95 -6.28
CA ASN A 84 -26.82 -15.38 -6.01
C ASN A 84 -25.68 -16.09 -6.78
N ILE A 85 -25.52 -17.40 -6.59
CA ILE A 85 -24.42 -18.18 -7.19
C ILE A 85 -24.49 -18.15 -8.72
N GLU A 86 -25.67 -18.38 -9.29
CA GLU A 86 -25.87 -18.39 -10.75
C GLU A 86 -25.57 -17.02 -11.39
N GLN A 87 -26.03 -15.94 -10.77
CA GLN A 87 -25.78 -14.57 -11.23
C GLN A 87 -24.30 -14.19 -11.14
N LYS A 88 -23.59 -14.65 -10.11
CA LYS A 88 -22.14 -14.45 -10.00
C LYS A 88 -21.39 -15.21 -11.09
N GLN A 89 -21.80 -16.44 -11.39
CA GLN A 89 -21.21 -17.23 -12.48
C GLN A 89 -21.46 -16.59 -13.84
N ALA A 90 -22.68 -16.14 -14.11
CA ALA A 90 -23.00 -15.43 -15.35
C ALA A 90 -22.19 -14.13 -15.50
N LEU A 91 -22.05 -13.34 -14.42
CA LEU A 91 -21.21 -12.15 -14.41
C LEU A 91 -19.74 -12.48 -14.65
N GLN A 92 -19.22 -13.56 -14.03
CA GLN A 92 -17.84 -14.01 -14.23
C GLN A 92 -17.58 -14.35 -15.70
N SER A 93 -18.46 -15.14 -16.34
CA SER A 93 -18.33 -15.47 -17.77
C SER A 93 -18.38 -14.23 -18.66
N PHE A 94 -19.28 -13.29 -18.36
CA PHE A 94 -19.37 -12.02 -19.08
C PHE A 94 -18.07 -11.19 -18.98
N LEU A 95 -17.50 -11.06 -17.77
CA LEU A 95 -16.25 -10.33 -17.57
C LEU A 95 -15.07 -11.01 -18.28
N GLU A 96 -15.02 -12.35 -18.28
CA GLU A 96 -13.99 -13.11 -19.00
C GLU A 96 -14.06 -12.93 -20.52
N GLU A 97 -15.27 -12.80 -21.08
CA GLU A 97 -15.44 -12.49 -22.50
C GLU A 97 -15.03 -11.06 -22.84
N MET A 98 -15.31 -10.09 -21.97
CA MET A 98 -14.92 -8.69 -22.18
C MET A 98 -13.41 -8.45 -22.15
N LEU A 99 -12.64 -9.31 -21.47
CA LEU A 99 -11.19 -9.16 -21.27
C LEU A 99 -10.36 -9.95 -22.31
N LYS A 100 -11.02 -10.68 -23.22
CA LYS A 100 -10.39 -11.28 -24.41
C LYS A 100 -10.25 -10.26 -25.52
#